data_AF-A0A7Z9JGC9-F1
#
_entry.id   AF-A0A7Z9JGC9-F1
#
_cell.length_a   1.000
_cell.length_b   1.000
_cell.length_c   1.000
_cell.angle_alpha   90.00
_cell.angle_beta   90.00
_cell.angle_gamma   90.00
#
_symmetry.space_group_name_H-M   'P 1'
#
loop_
_entity.id
_entity.type
_entity.pdbx_description
1 polymer ?
#
loop_
_entity_poly.entity_id
_entity_poly.type
_entity_poly.pdbx_seq_one_letter_code
_entity_poly.pdbx_strand_id
1 'polypeptide(L)' 'MRHRIHGKQLCRDSEHRTAMLRNLAAGLFEHGQIETTLPKA' A
#
# COMPACT_ATOMS: atom_id res chain seq x y z
N MET A 1 11.63 19.41 1.70
CA MET A 1 11.90 18.51 2.85
C MET A 1 10.58 18.01 3.42
N ARG A 2 10.50 16.76 3.88
CA ARG A 2 9.33 16.22 4.60
C ARG A 2 9.66 16.13 6.09
N HIS A 3 9.27 17.12 6.87
CA HIS A 3 9.44 17.08 8.33
C HIS A 3 8.22 16.45 8.99
N ARG A 4 8.44 15.42 9.82
CA ARG A 4 7.39 14.75 10.63
C ARG A 4 6.24 14.14 9.81
N ILE A 5 6.48 13.75 8.56
CA ILE A 5 5.48 13.08 7.72
C ILE A 5 5.81 11.59 7.66
N HIS A 6 4.86 10.76 8.11
CA HIS A 6 4.95 9.30 8.05
C HIS A 6 4.28 8.77 6.77
N GLY A 7 4.75 7.62 6.28
CA GLY A 7 4.18 6.94 5.11
C GLY A 7 4.85 7.27 3.77
N LYS A 8 4.72 6.33 2.82
CA LYS A 8 5.33 6.38 1.48
C LYS A 8 4.31 6.84 0.43
N GLN A 9 4.74 7.67 -0.52
CA GLN A 9 3.87 8.17 -1.60
C GLN A 9 3.61 7.13 -2.70
N LEU A 10 4.49 6.13 -2.85
CA LEU A 10 4.35 5.02 -3.80
C LEU A 10 4.09 5.43 -5.26
N CYS A 11 4.53 6.64 -5.63
CA CYS A 11 4.29 7.28 -6.93
C CYS A 11 2.81 7.24 -7.37
N ARG A 12 1.89 7.39 -6.41
CA ARG A 12 0.43 7.34 -6.61
C ARG A 12 -0.25 8.49 -5.89
N ASP A 13 -1.41 8.92 -6.38
CA ASP A 13 -2.28 9.85 -5.66
C ASP A 13 -2.92 9.20 -4.41
N SER A 14 -3.68 9.97 -3.64
CA SER A 14 -4.33 9.48 -2.42
C SER A 14 -5.41 8.43 -2.67
N GLU A 15 -6.19 8.58 -3.74
CA GLU A 15 -7.29 7.68 -4.06
C GLU A 15 -6.78 6.31 -4.47
N HIS A 16 -5.81 6.28 -5.38
CA HIS A 16 -5.13 5.08 -5.84
C HIS A 16 -4.41 4.40 -4.68
N ARG A 17 -3.71 5.12 -3.79
CA ARG A 17 -3.10 4.49 -2.61
C ARG A 17 -4.14 3.83 -1.72
N THR A 18 -5.29 4.46 -1.52
CA THR A 18 -6.38 3.91 -0.70
C THR A 18 -6.94 2.63 -1.33
N ALA A 19 -7.22 2.64 -2.63
CA ALA A 19 -7.69 1.46 -3.36
C ALA A 19 -6.64 0.33 -3.37
N MET A 20 -5.37 0.66 -3.61
CA MET A 20 -4.27 -0.30 -3.62
C MET A 20 -4.15 -1.04 -2.28
N LEU A 21 -4.15 -0.31 -1.16
CA LEU A 21 -4.03 -0.91 0.18
C LEU A 21 -5.24 -1.80 0.51
N ARG A 22 -6.46 -1.39 0.12
CA ARG A 22 -7.66 -2.23 0.28
C ARG A 22 -7.54 -3.54 -0.49
N ASN A 23 -7.06 -3.49 -1.72
CA ASN A 23 -6.91 -4.68 -2.56
C ASN A 23 -5.81 -5.62 -2.04
N LEU A 24 -4.69 -5.06 -1.55
CA LEU A 24 -3.63 -5.87 -0.93
C LEU A 24 -4.13 -6.59 0.33
N ALA A 25 -4.90 -5.89 1.18
CA ALA A 25 -5.51 -6.51 2.35
C ALA A 25 -6.53 -7.60 1.96
N ALA A 26 -7.41 -7.32 1.00
CA ALA A 26 -8.39 -8.29 0.51
C ALA A 26 -7.72 -9.55 -0.04
N GLY A 27 -6.71 -9.41 -0.91
CA GLY A 27 -5.98 -10.55 -1.47
C GLY A 27 -5.21 -11.34 -0.42
N LEU A 28 -4.69 -10.68 0.62
CA LEU A 28 -4.06 -11.37 1.75
C LEU A 28 -5.08 -12.21 2.55
N PHE A 29 -6.28 -11.69 2.78
CA PHE A 29 -7.35 -12.46 3.45
C PHE A 29 -7.89 -13.60 2.59
N GLU A 30 -7.97 -13.41 1.27
CA GLU A 30 -8.51 -14.41 0.34
C GLU A 30 -7.53 -15.56 0.08
N HIS A 31 -6.25 -15.25 -0.10
CA HIS A 31 -5.25 -16.22 -0.53
C HIS A 31 -4.27 -16.64 0.58
N GLY A 32 -4.29 -15.97 1.74
CA GLY A 32 -3.41 -16.24 2.88
C GLY A 32 -1.95 -15.78 2.70
N GLN A 33 -1.53 -15.52 1.45
CA GLN A 33 -0.23 -14.95 1.10
C GLN A 33 -0.34 -14.17 -0.21
N ILE A 34 0.43 -13.08 -0.34
CA ILE A 34 0.55 -12.31 -1.58
C ILE A 34 2.02 -11.94 -1.83
N GLU A 35 2.38 -11.81 -3.09
CA GLU A 35 3.68 -11.27 -3.49
C GLU A 35 3.54 -9.76 -3.80
N THR A 36 4.34 -8.94 -3.12
CA THR A 36 4.34 -7.49 -3.31
C THR A 36 5.74 -6.92 -3.13
N THR A 37 5.93 -5.63 -3.38
CA THR A 37 7.22 -4.97 -3.18
C THR A 37 7.39 -4.53 -1.73
N LEU A 38 8.63 -4.52 -1.22
CA LEU A 38 8.97 -4.08 0.14
C LEU A 38 8.34 -2.76 0.60
N PRO A 39 8.19 -1.69 -0.22
CA PRO A 39 7.52 -0.48 0.23
C PRO A 39 5.98 -0.58 0.33
N LYS A 40 5.36 -1.64 -0.22
CA LYS A 40 3.91 -1.88 -0.21
C LYS A 40 3.48 -2.93 0.83
N ALA A 41 4.40 -3.76 1.30
CA ALA A 41 4.24 -4.59 2.49
C ALA A 41 4.36 -3.71 3.75
#